data_AF-A0A0R1LER0-F1
#
_entry.id   AF-A0A0R1LER0-F1
#
_cell.length_a   1.000
_cell.length_b   1.000
_cell.length_c   1.000
_cell.angle_alpha   90.00
_cell.angle_beta   90.00
_cell.angle_gamma   90.00
#
_symmetry.space_group_name_H-M   'P 1'
#
loop_
_entity.id
_entity.type
_entity.pdbx_description
1 polymer ?
#
loop_
_entity_poly.entity_id
_entity_poly.type
_entity_poly.pdbx_seq_one_letter_code
_entity_poly.pdbx_strand_id
1 'polypeptide(L)'
;MQDTSAIGEVVIQTLLQALIPEVTAKVQERLQPQDDLLTASQVNREYYHVGNDLTQSIVNQHGFPQTPIPGSKYPKYSRKAVEKFVADHQDYHI
;
A
#
# COMPACT_ATOMS: atom_id res chain seq x y z
N MET A 1 40.19 17.28 37.44
CA MET A 1 40.04 16.80 36.05
C MET A 1 38.55 16.64 35.83
N GLN A 2 37.97 17.48 34.97
CA GLN A 2 36.52 17.63 34.83
C GLN A 2 35.92 16.46 34.03
N ASP A 3 34.73 16.01 34.44
CA ASP A 3 33.87 14.94 33.91
C ASP A 3 33.44 15.14 32.43
N THR A 4 34.38 15.23 31.50
CA THR A 4 34.07 15.35 30.06
C THR A 4 33.51 14.05 29.49
N SER A 5 33.78 12.89 30.11
CA SER A 5 33.27 11.59 29.67
C SER A 5 31.77 11.44 29.91
N ALA A 6 31.26 11.90 31.06
CA ALA A 6 29.85 11.79 31.42
C ALA A 6 28.96 12.70 30.55
N ILE A 7 29.45 13.89 30.20
CA ILE A 7 28.73 14.82 29.32
C ILE A 7 28.67 14.27 27.89
N GLY A 8 29.75 13.66 27.41
CA GLY A 8 29.79 13.01 26.09
C GLY A 8 28.77 11.89 25.95
N GLU A 9 28.63 11.02 26.96
CA GLU A 9 27.63 9.95 26.97
C GLU A 9 26.20 10.48 27.02
N VAL A 10 25.92 11.50 27.83
CA VAL A 10 24.58 12.09 27.93
C VAL A 10 24.18 12.75 26.61
N VAL A 11 25.10 13.44 25.93
CA VAL A 11 24.84 14.06 24.63
C VAL A 11 24.55 12.99 23.56
N ILE A 12 25.33 11.90 23.52
CA ILE A 12 25.12 10.81 22.58
C ILE A 12 23.78 10.11 22.82
N GLN A 13 23.43 9.83 24.08
CA GLN A 13 22.14 9.23 24.43
C GLN A 13 20.97 10.14 24.07
N THR A 14 21.11 11.45 24.29
CA THR A 14 20.08 12.43 23.94
C THR A 14 19.88 12.52 22.42
N LEU A 15 20.98 12.51 21.65
CA LEU A 15 20.93 12.51 20.18
C LEU A 15 20.31 11.22 19.63
N LEU A 16 20.65 10.06 20.20
CA LEU A 16 20.04 8.77 19.84
C LEU A 16 18.54 8.76 20.14
N GLN A 17 18.11 9.22 21.33
CA GLN A 17 16.68 9.32 21.66
C GLN A 17 15.92 10.29 20.76
N ALA A 18 16.56 11.35 20.27
CA ALA A 18 15.94 12.29 19.33
C ALA A 18 15.83 11.70 17.90
N LEU A 19 16.77 10.85 17.49
CA LEU A 19 16.80 10.23 16.16
C LEU A 19 15.92 8.98 16.05
N ILE A 20 15.76 8.21 17.14
CA ILE A 20 14.96 6.97 17.16
C ILE A 20 13.53 7.20 16.65
N PRO A 21 12.77 8.22 17.07
CA PRO A 21 11.39 8.43 16.59
C PRO A 21 11.32 8.64 15.08
N GLU A 22 12.25 9.41 14.52
CA GLU A 22 12.25 9.75 13.08
C GLU A 22 12.64 8.55 12.22
N VAL A 23 13.62 7.77 12.67
CA VAL A 23 14.00 6.50 12.02
C VAL A 23 12.88 5.48 12.16
N THR A 24 12.24 5.39 13.34
CA THR A 24 11.13 4.46 13.60
C THR A 24 9.93 4.79 12.72
N ALA A 25 9.57 6.07 12.57
CA ALA A 25 8.48 6.49 11.70
C ALA A 25 8.75 6.15 10.22
N LYS A 26 9.94 6.43 9.71
CA LYS A 26 10.34 6.07 8.34
C LYS A 26 10.38 4.57 8.09
N VAL A 27 10.84 3.80 9.08
CA VAL A 27 10.85 2.33 9.02
C VAL A 27 9.43 1.79 9.09
N GLN A 28 8.57 2.31 9.97
CA GLN A 28 7.15 1.95 10.04
C GLN A 28 6.42 2.26 8.73
N GLU A 29 6.66 3.43 8.12
CA GLU A 29 6.09 3.78 6.82
C GLU A 29 6.49 2.81 5.71
N ARG A 30 7.73 2.31 5.75
CA ARG A 30 8.24 1.30 4.79
C ARG A 30 7.85 -0.13 5.11
N LEU A 31 7.53 -0.42 6.37
CA LEU A 31 7.01 -1.71 6.85
C LEU A 31 5.49 -1.81 6.72
N GLN A 32 4.79 -0.71 6.41
CA GLN A 32 3.39 -0.80 6.00
C GLN A 32 3.32 -1.78 4.83
N PRO A 33 2.46 -2.81 4.90
CA PRO A 33 2.34 -3.78 3.83
C PRO A 33 1.98 -3.01 2.56
N GLN A 34 2.91 -2.97 1.60
CA GLN A 34 2.65 -2.39 0.29
C GLN A 34 1.46 -3.16 -0.27
N ASP A 35 0.39 -2.42 -0.54
CA ASP A 35 -0.84 -3.03 -1.03
C ASP A 35 -0.52 -3.72 -2.36
N ASP A 36 -0.89 -4.99 -2.50
CA ASP A 36 -0.57 -5.75 -3.69
C ASP A 36 -1.33 -5.16 -4.88
N LEU A 37 -0.57 -4.59 -5.81
CA LEU A 37 -1.11 -3.95 -7.00
C LEU A 37 -1.31 -4.98 -8.12
N LEU A 38 -2.57 -5.25 -8.41
CA LEU A 38 -3.02 -6.18 -9.44
C LEU A 38 -3.09 -5.51 -10.81
N THR A 39 -2.90 -6.30 -11.85
CA THR A 39 -3.30 -5.98 -13.24
C THR A 39 -4.76 -6.38 -13.47
N ALA A 40 -5.39 -5.86 -14.53
CA ALA A 40 -6.74 -6.28 -14.91
C ALA A 40 -6.85 -7.81 -15.11
N SER A 41 -5.82 -8.44 -15.67
CA SER A 41 -5.77 -9.90 -15.84
C SER A 41 -5.73 -10.64 -14.49
N GLN A 42 -5.01 -10.12 -13.50
CA GLN A 42 -4.98 -10.69 -12.14
C GLN A 42 -6.32 -10.50 -11.42
N VAL A 43 -6.94 -9.32 -11.54
CA VAL A 43 -8.30 -9.07 -11.03
C VAL A 43 -9.29 -10.08 -11.60
N ASN A 44 -9.24 -10.32 -12.90
CA ASN A 44 -10.10 -11.33 -13.51
C ASN A 44 -9.81 -12.74 -13.01
N ARG A 45 -8.53 -13.13 -12.99
CA ARG A 45 -8.12 -14.47 -12.55
C ARG A 45 -8.48 -14.76 -11.10
N GLU A 46 -8.55 -13.74 -10.25
CA GLU A 46 -8.72 -13.91 -8.80
C GLU A 46 -10.15 -13.67 -8.32
N TYR A 47 -10.97 -12.88 -9.04
CA TYR A 47 -12.32 -12.50 -8.58
C TYR A 47 -13.46 -12.81 -9.55
N TYR A 48 -13.26 -12.68 -10.87
CA TYR A 48 -14.38 -12.68 -11.84
C TYR A 48 -14.39 -13.88 -12.78
N HIS A 49 -13.22 -14.44 -13.15
CA HIS A 49 -13.04 -15.60 -14.03
C HIS A 49 -13.78 -15.51 -15.38
N VAL A 50 -13.88 -14.32 -15.97
CA VAL A 50 -14.58 -14.04 -17.24
C VAL A 50 -13.64 -13.88 -18.43
N GLY A 51 -14.20 -13.69 -19.64
CA GLY A 51 -13.42 -13.33 -20.82
C GLY A 51 -12.72 -11.97 -20.68
N ASN A 52 -11.65 -11.76 -21.47
CA ASN A 52 -10.83 -10.54 -21.39
C ASN A 52 -11.62 -9.26 -21.73
N ASP A 53 -12.56 -9.32 -22.68
CA ASP A 53 -13.39 -8.17 -23.07
C ASP A 53 -14.34 -7.74 -21.94
N LEU A 54 -14.91 -8.72 -21.24
CA LEU A 54 -15.74 -8.49 -20.06
C LEU A 54 -14.92 -7.96 -18.88
N THR A 55 -13.69 -8.46 -18.72
CA THR A 55 -12.74 -7.94 -17.72
C THR A 55 -12.49 -6.45 -17.92
N GLN A 56 -12.21 -6.02 -19.14
CA GLN A 56 -11.99 -4.60 -19.45
C GLN A 56 -13.24 -3.77 -19.14
N SER A 57 -14.43 -4.30 -19.44
CA SER A 57 -15.69 -3.62 -19.13
C SER A 57 -15.89 -3.45 -17.61
N ILE A 58 -15.56 -4.48 -16.81
CA ILE A 58 -15.65 -4.44 -15.34
C ILE A 58 -14.66 -3.43 -14.76
N VAL A 59 -13.39 -3.44 -15.17
CA VAL A 59 -12.38 -2.55 -14.56
C VAL A 59 -12.51 -1.10 -15.01
N ASN A 60 -13.20 -0.85 -16.13
CA ASN A 60 -13.52 0.48 -16.64
C ASN A 60 -14.88 1.02 -16.15
N GLN A 61 -15.64 0.24 -15.39
CA GLN A 61 -16.92 0.72 -14.85
C GLN A 61 -16.69 1.88 -13.89
N HIS A 62 -17.62 2.84 -13.89
CA HIS A 62 -17.54 3.99 -13.01
C HIS A 62 -17.56 3.54 -11.54
N GLY A 63 -16.55 3.94 -10.77
CA GLY A 63 -16.42 3.59 -9.36
C GLY A 63 -15.56 2.36 -9.07
N PHE A 64 -15.04 1.65 -10.09
CA PHE A 64 -14.05 0.60 -9.85
C PHE A 64 -12.76 1.18 -9.26
N PRO A 65 -12.17 0.55 -8.23
CA PRO A 65 -11.00 1.09 -7.55
C PRO A 65 -9.75 1.03 -8.43
N GLN A 66 -9.40 2.17 -9.03
CA GLN A 66 -8.18 2.32 -9.82
C GLN A 66 -7.08 3.02 -9.01
N THR A 67 -5.87 2.47 -9.08
CA THR A 67 -4.67 3.06 -8.49
C THR A 67 -3.76 3.57 -9.61
N PRO A 68 -3.79 4.87 -9.92
CA PRO A 68 -2.93 5.44 -10.95
C PRO A 68 -1.47 5.38 -10.49
N ILE A 69 -0.60 4.79 -11.33
CA ILE A 69 0.85 4.80 -11.11
C ILE A 69 1.46 5.82 -12.07
N PRO A 70 2.18 6.85 -11.58
CA PRO A 70 2.88 7.81 -12.42
C PRO A 70 3.79 7.11 -13.45
N GLY A 71 3.61 7.42 -14.73
CA GLY A 71 4.39 6.84 -15.83
C GLY A 71 3.95 5.46 -16.31
N SER A 72 2.94 4.83 -15.70
CA SER A 72 2.36 3.60 -16.22
C SER A 72 1.27 3.88 -17.25
N LYS A 73 1.36 3.23 -18.42
CA LYS A 73 0.28 3.25 -19.44
C LYS A 73 -0.95 2.46 -18.99
N TYR A 74 -0.77 1.50 -18.09
CA TYR A 74 -1.83 0.61 -17.63
C TYR A 74 -2.16 0.89 -16.16
N PRO A 75 -3.45 1.09 -15.81
CA PRO A 75 -3.85 1.24 -14.42
C PRO A 75 -3.55 -0.05 -13.64
N LYS A 76 -3.27 0.12 -12.35
CA LYS A 76 -3.18 -0.97 -11.39
C LYS A 76 -4.34 -0.88 -10.43
N TYR A 77 -4.59 -1.98 -9.72
CA TYR A 77 -5.74 -2.11 -8.84
C TYR A 77 -5.25 -2.65 -7.49
N SER A 78 -5.42 -1.89 -6.41
CA SER A 78 -5.14 -2.40 -5.06
C SER A 78 -5.99 -3.64 -4.78
N ARG A 79 -5.35 -4.73 -4.37
CA ARG A 79 -6.02 -5.98 -3.98
C ARG A 79 -7.11 -5.71 -2.95
N LYS A 80 -6.80 -4.98 -1.87
CA LYS A 80 -7.78 -4.64 -0.81
C LYS A 80 -8.96 -3.84 -1.33
N ALA A 81 -8.70 -2.85 -2.20
CA ALA A 81 -9.76 -2.03 -2.75
C ALA A 81 -10.68 -2.86 -3.67
N VAL A 82 -10.11 -3.74 -4.49
CA VAL A 82 -10.87 -4.68 -5.33
C VAL A 82 -11.69 -5.65 -4.47
N GLU A 83 -11.10 -6.25 -3.44
CA GLU A 83 -11.82 -7.14 -2.51
C GLU A 83 -13.00 -6.44 -1.85
N LYS A 84 -12.79 -5.22 -1.37
CA LYS A 84 -13.86 -4.40 -0.79
C LYS A 84 -14.94 -4.09 -1.83
N PHE A 85 -14.56 -3.67 -3.03
CA PHE A 85 -15.51 -3.38 -4.10
C PHE A 85 -16.33 -4.62 -4.46
N VAL A 86 -15.67 -5.77 -4.63
CA VAL A 86 -16.32 -7.05 -4.91
C VAL A 86 -17.28 -7.42 -3.78
N ALA A 87 -16.87 -7.34 -2.52
CA ALA A 87 -17.75 -7.61 -1.38
C ALA A 87 -18.95 -6.66 -1.32
N ASP A 88 -18.73 -5.37 -1.55
CA ASP A 88 -19.78 -4.33 -1.51
C ASP A 88 -20.74 -4.42 -2.71
N HIS A 89 -20.35 -5.09 -3.81
CA HIS A 89 -21.16 -5.22 -5.04
C HIS A 89 -21.57 -6.68 -5.36
N GLN A 90 -21.20 -7.65 -4.52
CA GLN A 90 -21.59 -9.07 -4.69
C GLN A 90 -23.01 -9.38 -4.22
N ASP A 91 -23.75 -8.42 -3.66
CA ASP A 91 -25.15 -8.59 -3.20
C ASP A 91 -26.19 -8.81 -4.33
N TYR A 92 -25.77 -9.08 -5.58
CA TYR A 92 -26.69 -9.28 -6.72
C TYR A 92 -26.71 -10.69 -7.34
N HIS A 93 -26.24 -11.73 -6.65
CA HIS A 93 -26.47 -13.12 -7.09
C HIS A 93 -26.79 -14.07 -5.92
N ILE A 94 -28.09 -14.18 -5.60
CA ILE A 94 -28.71 -15.37 -4.98
C ILE A 94 -29.50 -16.09 -6.08
#